data_AF-A0A529HQ81-F1
#
_entry.id   AF-A0A529HQ81-F1
#
_cell.length_a   1.000
_cell.length_b   1.000
_cell.length_c   1.000
_cell.angle_alpha   90.00
_cell.angle_beta   90.00
_cell.angle_gamma   90.00
#
_symmetry.space_group_name_H-M   'P 1'
#
loop_
_entity.id
_entity.type
_entity.pdbx_description
1 polymer ?
#
loop_
_entity_poly.entity_id
_entity_poly.type
_entity_poly.pdbx_seq_one_letter_code
_entity_poly.pdbx_strand_id
1 'polypeptide(L)'
;YHAAAPGQPYPPILIATTKRDDRVHPGHARKMAAKLQALGYPAYFYEASAGGHGCGEDNREQAAFISLGTNFLRSAIGFNDHPPETAERVATQEGHLRSINNSFEQETK
;
A
#
# COMPACT_ATOMS: atom_id res chain seq x y z
N TYR A 1 -7.26 22.17 5.65
CA TYR A 1 -5.85 22.62 5.54
C TYR A 1 -5.51 23.79 6.47
N HIS A 2 -6.38 24.79 6.69
CA HIS A 2 -6.02 25.99 7.48
C HIS A 2 -5.44 25.70 8.89
N ALA A 3 -6.01 24.73 9.62
CA ALA A 3 -5.58 24.41 10.99
C ALA A 3 -4.29 23.58 11.11
N ALA A 4 -3.71 23.08 10.02
CA ALA A 4 -2.44 22.35 10.10
C ALA A 4 -1.31 23.30 10.52
N ALA A 5 -0.58 22.96 11.58
CA ALA A 5 0.44 23.80 12.20
C ALA A 5 1.72 23.00 12.49
N PRO A 6 2.90 23.63 12.50
CA PRO A 6 4.15 22.97 12.91
C PRO A 6 4.14 22.58 14.40
N GLY A 7 4.99 21.63 14.77
CA GLY A 7 5.17 21.19 16.17
C GLY A 7 4.03 20.33 16.74
N GLN A 8 2.98 20.06 15.95
CA GLN A 8 1.90 19.16 16.34
C GLN A 8 2.27 17.69 16.09
N PRO A 9 1.79 16.75 16.92
CA PRO A 9 2.08 15.32 16.80
C PRO A 9 1.17 14.66 15.75
N TYR A 10 1.24 15.08 14.49
CA TYR A 10 0.49 14.40 13.43
C TYR A 10 1.08 13.00 13.16
N PRO A 11 0.24 11.95 13.06
CA PRO A 11 0.69 10.62 12.66
C PRO A 11 1.14 10.63 11.19
N PRO A 12 1.77 9.54 10.70
CA PRO A 12 1.84 9.28 9.27
C PRO A 12 0.45 9.34 8.63
N ILE A 13 0.32 10.01 7.48
CA ILE A 13 -0.97 10.18 6.79
C ILE A 13 -0.81 9.82 5.31
N LEU A 14 -1.72 9.00 4.80
CA LEU A 14 -1.94 8.81 3.36
C LEU A 14 -3.20 9.56 2.95
N ILE A 15 -3.04 10.53 2.04
CA ILE A 15 -4.14 11.28 1.44
C ILE A 15 -4.38 10.73 0.04
N ALA A 16 -5.59 10.22 -0.21
CA ALA A 16 -5.97 9.67 -1.50
C ALA A 16 -7.13 10.44 -2.13
N THR A 17 -7.11 10.59 -3.45
CA THR A 17 -8.19 11.20 -4.24
C THR A 17 -8.14 10.70 -5.69
N THR A 18 -9.12 11.08 -6.52
CA THR A 18 -9.13 10.82 -7.96
C THR A 18 -9.13 12.15 -8.71
N LYS A 19 -8.49 12.19 -9.90
CA LYS A 19 -8.42 13.44 -10.70
C LYS A 19 -9.80 13.95 -11.15
N ARG A 20 -10.80 13.06 -11.22
CA ARG A 20 -12.11 13.32 -11.82
C ARG A 20 -13.26 13.25 -10.79
N ASP A 21 -12.97 13.30 -9.49
CA ASP A 21 -14.03 13.43 -8.47
C ASP A 21 -14.76 14.76 -8.65
N ASP A 22 -16.00 14.69 -9.14
CA ASP A 22 -16.91 15.81 -9.36
C ASP A 22 -17.78 16.15 -8.14
N ARG A 23 -17.77 15.28 -7.11
CA ARG A 23 -18.48 15.48 -5.84
C ARG A 23 -17.60 16.19 -4.82
N VAL A 24 -16.35 15.76 -4.67
CA VAL A 24 -15.37 16.35 -3.76
C VAL A 24 -14.10 16.68 -4.52
N HIS A 25 -13.93 17.94 -4.88
CA HIS A 25 -12.85 18.37 -5.75
C HIS A 25 -11.45 17.99 -5.19
N PRO A 26 -10.55 17.39 -6.01
CA PRO A 26 -9.24 16.88 -5.56
C PRO A 26 -8.31 17.97 -5.03
N GLY A 27 -8.58 19.23 -5.35
CA GLY A 27 -7.89 20.40 -4.79
C GLY A 27 -7.89 20.46 -3.26
N HIS A 28 -8.86 19.86 -2.57
CA HIS A 28 -8.82 19.75 -1.10
C HIS A 28 -7.68 18.83 -0.63
N ALA A 29 -7.57 17.66 -1.25
CA ALA A 29 -6.54 16.67 -0.96
C ALA A 29 -5.14 17.20 -1.31
N ARG A 30 -4.98 17.76 -2.51
CA ARG A 30 -3.71 18.38 -2.96
C ARG A 30 -3.22 19.46 -2.00
N LYS A 31 -4.09 20.39 -1.60
CA LYS A 31 -3.72 21.48 -0.66
C LYS A 31 -3.31 20.97 0.71
N MET A 32 -4.00 19.95 1.23
CA MET A 32 -3.66 19.37 2.54
C MET A 32 -2.32 18.62 2.48
N ALA A 33 -2.12 17.79 1.45
CA ALA A 33 -0.88 17.04 1.25
C ALA A 33 0.32 17.98 1.12
N ALA A 34 0.25 18.97 0.23
CA ALA A 34 1.32 19.94 0.04
C ALA A 34 1.64 20.70 1.33
N LYS A 35 0.62 21.09 2.10
CA LYS A 35 0.83 21.79 3.38
C LYS A 35 1.52 20.90 4.42
N LEU A 36 1.09 19.65 4.59
CA LEU A 36 1.71 18.73 5.55
C LEU A 36 3.15 18.37 5.17
N GLN A 37 3.41 18.15 3.88
CA GLN A 37 4.75 17.91 3.36
C GLN A 37 5.67 19.12 3.57
N ALA A 38 5.17 20.34 3.29
CA ALA A 38 5.92 21.57 3.54
C ALA A 38 6.24 21.81 5.02
N LEU A 39 5.40 21.28 5.93
CA LEU A 39 5.64 21.31 7.38
C LEU A 39 6.58 20.18 7.86
N GLY A 40 7.04 19.29 6.97
CA GLY A 40 7.96 18.20 7.29
C GLY A 40 7.30 16.95 7.86
N TYR A 41 5.97 16.84 7.79
CA TYR A 41 5.27 15.65 8.28
C TYR A 41 5.35 14.48 7.29
N PRO A 42 5.30 13.23 7.77
CA PRO A 42 5.23 12.02 6.95
C PRO A 42 3.87 11.89 6.25
N ALA A 43 3.64 12.75 5.26
CA ALA A 43 2.41 12.83 4.48
C ALA A 43 2.63 12.33 3.06
N TYR A 44 1.87 11.29 2.69
CA TYR A 44 1.88 10.65 1.39
C TYR A 44 0.64 11.06 0.61
N PHE A 45 0.78 11.18 -0.72
CA PHE A 45 -0.31 11.59 -1.59
C PHE A 45 -0.46 10.58 -2.73
N TYR A 46 -1.67 10.05 -2.90
CA TYR A 46 -2.05 9.21 -4.02
C TYR A 46 -3.19 9.85 -4.79
N GLU A 47 -3.01 10.03 -6.09
CA GLU A 47 -4.03 10.57 -6.97
C GLU A 47 -4.24 9.63 -8.16
N ALA A 48 -5.37 8.93 -8.14
CA ALA A 48 -5.73 8.05 -9.24
C ALA A 48 -6.02 8.88 -10.51
N SER A 49 -5.51 8.40 -11.65
CA SER A 49 -5.72 9.06 -12.95
C SER A 49 -7.17 9.02 -13.43
N ALA A 50 -7.92 8.04 -12.94
CA ALA A 50 -9.25 7.67 -13.36
C ALA A 50 -10.13 7.43 -12.12
N GLY A 51 -11.46 7.48 -12.29
CA GLY A 51 -12.44 7.25 -11.24
C GLY A 51 -13.18 8.52 -10.82
N GLY A 52 -14.44 8.36 -10.42
CA GLY A 52 -15.24 9.40 -9.78
C GLY A 52 -15.00 9.43 -8.27
N HIS A 53 -16.06 9.63 -7.49
CA HIS A 53 -16.01 9.65 -6.02
C HIS A 53 -15.76 8.27 -5.37
N GLY A 54 -15.91 7.17 -6.14
CA GLY A 54 -15.69 5.81 -5.68
C GLY A 54 -14.23 5.35 -5.73
N CYS A 55 -13.98 4.12 -5.25
CA CYS A 55 -12.66 3.49 -5.33
C CYS A 55 -12.44 2.79 -6.67
N GLY A 56 -11.70 3.44 -7.58
CA GLY A 56 -11.23 2.87 -8.85
C GLY A 56 -12.27 2.82 -9.97
N GLU A 57 -11.82 2.77 -11.22
CA GLU A 57 -12.68 2.49 -12.39
C GLU A 57 -12.86 1.00 -12.64
N ASP A 58 -11.91 0.16 -12.20
CA ASP A 58 -11.96 -1.29 -12.35
C ASP A 58 -11.50 -2.05 -11.09
N ASN A 59 -11.67 -3.38 -11.10
CA ASN A 59 -11.30 -4.25 -9.98
C ASN A 59 -9.80 -4.24 -9.68
N ARG A 60 -8.95 -4.03 -10.70
CA ARG A 60 -7.50 -4.02 -10.54
C ARG A 60 -7.06 -2.74 -9.82
N GLU A 61 -7.60 -1.60 -10.22
CA GLU A 61 -7.37 -0.31 -9.55
C GLU A 61 -7.90 -0.33 -8.12
N GLN A 62 -9.07 -0.92 -7.91
CA GLN A 62 -9.63 -1.08 -6.57
C GLN A 62 -8.75 -1.97 -5.68
N ALA A 63 -8.30 -3.13 -6.18
CA ALA A 63 -7.38 -4.00 -5.45
C ALA A 63 -6.05 -3.32 -5.14
N ALA A 64 -5.49 -2.58 -6.11
CA ALA A 64 -4.27 -1.80 -5.90
C ALA A 64 -4.45 -0.71 -4.84
N PHE A 65 -5.58 0.01 -4.86
CA PHE A 65 -5.89 1.04 -3.88
C PHE A 65 -6.05 0.47 -2.46
N ILE A 66 -6.74 -0.66 -2.32
CA ILE A 66 -6.87 -1.37 -1.05
C ILE A 66 -5.50 -1.84 -0.55
N SER A 67 -4.70 -2.47 -1.42
CA SER A 67 -3.35 -2.93 -1.07
C SER A 67 -2.44 -1.79 -0.61
N LEU A 68 -2.50 -0.64 -1.29
CA LEU A 68 -1.78 0.58 -0.90
C LEU A 68 -2.17 1.04 0.52
N GLY A 69 -3.49 1.16 0.78
CA GLY A 69 -4.00 1.58 2.08
C GLY A 69 -3.62 0.62 3.22
N THR A 70 -3.77 -0.68 2.99
CA THR A 70 -3.43 -1.71 3.98
C THR A 70 -1.94 -1.76 4.27
N ASN A 71 -1.08 -1.68 3.26
CA ASN A 71 0.37 -1.65 3.44
C ASN A 71 0.84 -0.39 4.18
N PHE A 72 0.27 0.77 3.83
CA PHE A 72 0.51 2.01 4.56
C PHE A 72 0.13 1.87 6.03
N LEU A 73 -1.08 1.37 6.32
CA LEU A 73 -1.56 1.21 7.70
C LEU A 73 -0.67 0.24 8.48
N ARG A 74 -0.35 -0.91 7.89
CA ARG A 74 0.55 -1.93 8.45
C ARG A 74 1.89 -1.33 8.86
N SER A 75 2.50 -0.55 7.97
CA SER A 75 3.75 0.15 8.26
C SER A 75 3.59 1.23 9.33
N ALA A 76 2.53 2.05 9.25
CA ALA A 76 2.31 3.18 10.14
C ALA A 76 2.07 2.78 11.60
N ILE A 77 1.45 1.62 11.84
CA ILE A 77 1.20 1.12 13.20
C ILE A 77 2.26 0.13 13.69
N GLY A 78 3.30 -0.13 12.88
CA GLY A 78 4.33 -1.11 13.20
C GLY A 78 3.81 -2.54 13.27
N PHE A 79 2.80 -2.87 12.46
CA PHE A 79 2.25 -4.23 12.38
C PHE A 79 3.23 -5.12 11.62
N ASN A 80 4.16 -5.69 12.39
CA ASN A 80 5.15 -6.63 11.89
C ASN A 80 4.49 -8.01 11.71
N ASP A 81 4.02 -8.32 10.51
CA ASP A 81 3.80 -9.73 10.17
C ASP A 81 5.15 -10.33 9.77
N HIS A 82 5.58 -11.25 10.63
CA HIS A 82 6.72 -12.17 10.56
C HIS A 82 7.87 -11.86 11.53
N PRO A 83 8.18 -12.76 12.50
CA PRO A 83 9.56 -12.91 12.96
C PRO A 83 10.47 -13.13 11.73
N PRO A 84 11.77 -12.79 11.80
CA PRO A 84 12.67 -12.97 10.66
C PRO A 84 12.45 -14.37 10.09
N GLU A 85 12.24 -14.47 8.78
CA GLU A 85 12.10 -15.72 8.06
C GLU A 85 13.27 -16.63 8.48
N THR A 86 13.01 -17.57 9.40
CA THR A 86 14.06 -18.47 9.85
C THR A 86 14.38 -19.38 8.68
N ALA A 87 15.69 -19.51 8.39
CA ALA A 87 16.24 -20.28 7.29
C ALA A 87 15.71 -21.74 7.17
N GLU A 88 15.02 -22.25 8.19
CA GLU A 88 14.29 -23.52 8.18
C GLU A 88 13.15 -23.61 7.16
N ARG A 89 12.42 -22.51 6.88
CA ARG A 89 11.27 -22.58 5.96
C ARG A 89 11.69 -22.65 4.49
N VAL A 90 12.80 -22.01 4.13
CA VAL A 90 13.38 -22.07 2.77
C VAL A 90 13.86 -23.49 2.45
N ALA A 91 14.49 -24.18 3.41
CA ALA A 91 14.95 -25.55 3.23
C ALA A 91 13.79 -26.55 3.02
N THR A 92 12.65 -26.32 3.67
CA THR A 92 11.47 -27.19 3.53
C THR A 92 10.77 -26.99 2.18
N GLN A 93 10.73 -25.76 1.67
CA GLN A 93 10.11 -25.44 0.39
C GLN A 93 11.00 -25.86 -0.80
N GLU A 94 12.32 -25.68 -0.70
CA GLU A 94 13.28 -26.21 -1.68
C GLU A 94 13.35 -27.74 -1.67
N GLY A 95 13.27 -28.36 -0.49
CA GLY A 95 13.20 -29.82 -0.36
C GLY A 95 11.93 -30.41 -0.97
N HIS A 96 10.79 -29.74 -0.78
CA HIS A 96 9.52 -30.13 -1.41
C HIS A 96 9.59 -29.97 -2.93
N LEU A 97 10.10 -28.85 -3.44
CA LEU A 97 10.26 -28.61 -4.89
C LEU A 97 11.23 -29.60 -5.57
N ARG A 98 12.31 -30.00 -4.88
CA ARG A 98 13.25 -31.03 -5.38
C ARG A 98 12.63 -32.43 -5.42
N SER A 99 11.79 -32.78 -4.44
CA SER A 99 11.09 -34.07 -4.41
C SER A 99 10.08 -34.22 -5.55
N ILE A 100 9.35 -33.14 -5.86
CA ILE A 100 8.36 -33.14 -6.95
C ILE A 100 9.04 -33.31 -8.32
N ASN A 101 10.17 -32.63 -8.55
CA ASN A 101 10.91 -32.76 -9.82
C ASN A 101 11.56 -34.15 -10.00
N ASN A 102 12.07 -34.75 -8.93
CA ASN A 102 12.64 -36.10 -8.99
C ASN A 102 11.58 -37.18 -9.23
N SER A 103 10.34 -36.93 -8.83
CA SER A 103 9.21 -37.85 -9.05
C SER A 103 8.73 -37.80 -10.50
N PHE A 104 8.82 -36.63 -11.15
CA PHE A 104 8.49 -36.45 -12.57
C PHE A 104 9.50 -37.09 -13.53
N GLU A 105 10.79 -37.16 -13.16
CA GLU A 105 11.83 -37.78 -14.00
C GLU A 105 11.83 -39.33 -13.95
N GLN A 106 11.22 -39.95 -12.93
CA GLN A 106 11.14 -41.41 -12.84
C GLN A 106 9.89 -42.02 -13.51
N GLU A 107 8.92 -41.19 -13.91
CA GLU A 107 7.69 -41.63 -14.59
C GLU A 107 7.80 -41.53 -16.13
N THR A 108 8.96 -41.11 -16.66
CA THR A 108 9.20 -40.89 -18.11
C THR A 108 10.28 -41.79 -18.72
N LYS A 109 10.61 -42.93 -18.08
CA LYS A 109 11.40 -44.04 -18.66
C LYS A 109 10.62 -45.33 -18.62
#